data_AF-A0A2V7YFQ6-F1
#
_entry.id   AF-A0A2V7YFQ6-F1
#
_cell.length_a   1.000
_cell.length_b   1.000
_cell.length_c   1.000
_cell.angle_alpha   90.00
_cell.angle_beta   90.00
_cell.angle_gamma   90.00
#
_symmetry.space_group_name_H-M   'P 1'
#
loop_
_entity.id
_entity.type
_entity.pdbx_description
1 polymer ?
#
loop_
_entity_poly.entity_id
_entity_poly.type
_entity_poly.pdbx_seq_one_letter_code
_entity_poly.pdbx_strand_id
1 'polypeptide(L)'
;MKHPAFAVWASLSIASLLLSGCVVNTALQAEKAEPAGSVTLRSRTLGDRTLKPTACQSGEHQLFLGADFFDHQETGQGIATRLIVEPAGAVILRFFDVAHPLDPGVLFRRQDCGRFELSLDRTGWKINDVYDLHVSLDFDCRNASGDTAAGHLATDHCH
;
A
#
# COMPACT_ATOMS: atom_id res chain seq x y z
N MET A 1 -30.47 57.70 64.52
CA MET A 1 -29.03 57.97 64.39
C MET A 1 -28.48 57.08 63.28
N LYS A 2 -28.34 57.63 62.08
CA LYS A 2 -27.07 57.74 61.32
C LYS A 2 -26.36 56.40 61.05
N HIS A 3 -26.51 55.92 59.81
CA HIS A 3 -25.57 55.01 59.16
C HIS A 3 -24.17 55.64 59.11
N PRO A 4 -23.13 54.81 59.02
CA PRO A 4 -22.22 54.99 57.89
C PRO A 4 -21.94 53.68 57.14
N ALA A 5 -21.86 53.87 55.83
CA ALA A 5 -21.40 52.91 54.85
C ALA A 5 -19.89 52.70 54.95
N PHE A 6 -19.43 51.48 54.69
CA PHE A 6 -18.08 51.24 54.18
C PHE A 6 -18.18 50.36 52.94
N ALA A 7 -17.88 51.01 51.82
CA ALA A 7 -17.59 50.37 50.55
C ALA A 7 -16.19 49.74 50.63
N VAL A 8 -16.07 48.51 50.16
CA VAL A 8 -14.78 47.95 49.74
C VAL A 8 -14.97 47.43 48.31
N TRP A 9 -14.43 48.21 47.38
CA TRP A 9 -14.11 47.77 46.02
C TRP A 9 -13.06 46.67 46.09
N ALA A 10 -13.40 45.47 45.61
CA ALA A 10 -12.43 44.47 45.22
C ALA A 10 -12.43 44.41 43.70
N SER A 11 -11.39 44.99 43.14
CA SER A 11 -11.12 45.09 41.71
C SER A 11 -10.26 43.90 41.23
N LEU A 12 -10.23 43.74 39.91
CA LEU A 12 -9.23 43.03 39.09
C LEU A 12 -9.45 41.54 38.78
N SER A 13 -10.10 41.33 37.63
CA SER A 13 -9.50 40.71 36.44
C SER A 13 -8.80 39.36 36.59
N ILE A 14 -9.56 38.27 36.46
CA ILE A 14 -9.04 36.95 36.07
C ILE A 14 -9.86 36.46 34.87
N ALA A 15 -9.57 36.98 33.68
CA ALA A 15 -10.24 36.58 32.44
C ALA A 15 -9.30 36.72 31.24
N SER A 16 -8.15 36.03 31.23
CA SER A 16 -7.21 36.09 30.09
C SER A 16 -6.28 34.86 29.96
N LEU A 17 -6.78 33.62 30.10
CA LEU A 17 -5.97 32.41 29.88
C LEU A 17 -6.71 31.32 29.07
N LEU A 18 -7.53 31.70 28.09
CA LEU A 18 -8.24 30.75 27.20
C LEU A 18 -7.99 30.97 25.69
N LEU A 19 -6.85 31.56 25.32
CA LEU A 19 -6.59 31.97 23.93
C LEU A 19 -5.21 31.53 23.38
N SER A 20 -4.72 30.35 23.74
CA SER A 20 -3.55 29.78 23.05
C SER A 20 -3.62 28.27 23.03
N GLY A 21 -3.93 27.72 21.85
CA GLY A 21 -3.80 26.29 21.65
C GLY A 21 -4.73 25.64 20.62
N CYS A 22 -5.32 26.36 19.67
CA CYS A 22 -5.69 25.71 18.41
C CYS A 22 -4.41 25.46 17.61
N VAL A 23 -3.54 24.58 18.12
CA VAL A 23 -2.51 23.95 17.29
C VAL A 23 -3.31 23.10 16.32
N VAL A 24 -3.42 23.60 15.09
CA VAL A 24 -3.97 22.84 13.98
C VAL A 24 -3.06 21.64 13.82
N ASN A 25 -3.44 20.51 14.44
CA ASN A 25 -2.93 19.18 14.13
C ASN A 25 -3.39 18.87 12.70
N THR A 26 -2.79 19.53 11.71
CA THR A 26 -2.63 18.96 10.39
C THR A 26 -1.57 17.87 10.55
N ALA A 27 -1.98 16.80 11.23
CA ALA A 27 -1.28 15.55 11.18
C ALA A 27 -1.10 15.23 9.71
N LEU A 28 0.14 14.99 9.31
CA LEU A 28 0.51 14.38 8.04
C LEU A 28 -0.36 13.13 7.85
N GLN A 29 -1.53 13.28 7.23
CA GLN A 29 -2.09 12.20 6.44
C GLN A 29 -1.27 12.26 5.17
N ALA A 30 -0.14 11.54 5.17
CA ALA A 30 0.37 11.04 3.91
C ALA A 30 -0.82 10.27 3.31
N GLU A 31 -1.49 10.88 2.33
CA GLU A 31 -2.54 10.19 1.59
C GLU A 31 -1.92 8.87 1.16
N LYS A 32 -2.52 7.77 1.62
CA LYS A 32 -2.11 6.43 1.23
C LYS A 32 -2.32 6.37 -0.28
N ALA A 33 -1.27 6.60 -1.05
CA ALA A 33 -1.35 6.58 -2.49
C ALA A 33 -1.86 5.18 -2.89
N GLU A 34 -3.04 5.13 -3.47
CA GLU A 34 -3.59 3.87 -3.96
C GLU A 34 -2.73 3.39 -5.12
N PRO A 35 -2.42 2.08 -5.20
CA PRO A 35 -1.70 1.55 -6.34
C PRO A 35 -2.49 1.81 -7.62
N ALA A 36 -1.77 2.19 -8.68
CA ALA A 36 -2.33 2.41 -10.00
C ALA A 36 -2.11 1.22 -10.93
N GLY A 37 -2.93 1.17 -11.98
CA GLY A 37 -2.78 0.22 -13.08
C GLY A 37 -3.86 -0.86 -13.11
N SER A 38 -3.63 -1.86 -13.95
CA SER A 38 -4.53 -3.01 -14.13
C SER A 38 -3.80 -4.17 -14.78
N VAL A 39 -4.23 -5.39 -14.46
CA VAL A 39 -3.70 -6.63 -15.01
C VAL A 39 -4.82 -7.47 -15.58
N THR A 40 -4.65 -7.96 -16.80
CA THR A 40 -5.48 -9.05 -17.32
C THR A 40 -4.76 -10.38 -17.11
N LEU A 41 -5.41 -11.30 -16.40
CA LEU A 41 -4.95 -12.66 -16.15
C LEU A 41 -5.89 -13.62 -16.88
N ARG A 42 -5.33 -14.57 -17.62
CA ARG A 42 -6.05 -15.74 -18.14
C ARG A 42 -5.37 -16.99 -17.65
N SER A 43 -6.09 -17.78 -16.87
CA SER A 43 -5.54 -18.95 -16.21
C SER A 43 -6.55 -20.08 -16.11
N ARG A 44 -6.07 -21.31 -16.21
CA ARG A 44 -6.91 -22.48 -15.95
C ARG A 44 -7.25 -22.64 -14.47
N THR A 45 -6.36 -22.24 -13.57
CA THR A 45 -6.52 -22.42 -12.12
C THR A 45 -7.25 -21.26 -11.46
N LEU A 46 -6.97 -20.02 -11.88
CA LEU A 46 -7.56 -18.81 -11.30
C LEU A 46 -8.70 -18.19 -12.13
N GLY A 47 -8.92 -18.74 -13.33
CA GLY A 47 -9.88 -18.22 -14.30
C GLY A 47 -9.39 -16.97 -15.04
N ASP A 48 -10.27 -16.42 -15.86
CA ASP A 48 -10.03 -15.17 -16.57
C ASP A 48 -10.47 -13.98 -15.70
N ARG A 49 -9.56 -13.07 -15.42
CA ARG A 49 -9.74 -11.96 -14.48
C ARG A 49 -9.13 -10.67 -15.04
N THR A 50 -9.73 -9.54 -14.67
CA THR A 50 -9.10 -8.22 -14.76
C THR A 50 -8.95 -7.70 -13.34
N LEU A 51 -7.72 -7.50 -12.90
CA LEU A 51 -7.35 -7.07 -11.56
C LEU A 51 -7.13 -5.57 -11.56
N LYS A 52 -7.63 -4.88 -10.53
CA LYS A 52 -7.36 -3.46 -10.29
C LYS A 52 -6.87 -3.32 -8.85
N PRO A 53 -5.56 -3.21 -8.63
CA PRO A 53 -5.03 -3.17 -7.28
C PRO A 53 -5.58 -1.96 -6.53
N THR A 54 -5.97 -2.16 -5.27
CA THR A 54 -6.43 -1.10 -4.36
C THR A 54 -5.57 -1.02 -3.11
N ALA A 55 -4.68 -1.99 -2.91
CA ALA A 55 -3.68 -1.97 -1.85
C ALA A 55 -2.37 -2.59 -2.35
N CYS A 56 -1.26 -2.10 -1.80
CA CYS A 56 0.06 -2.67 -1.95
C CYS A 56 0.64 -2.96 -0.57
N GLN A 57 1.29 -4.11 -0.41
CA GLN A 57 2.05 -4.45 0.78
C GLN A 57 3.50 -4.76 0.44
N SER A 58 4.44 -4.19 1.21
CA SER A 58 5.86 -4.52 1.07
C SER A 58 6.13 -5.98 1.42
N GLY A 59 6.92 -6.66 0.60
CA GLY A 59 7.29 -8.06 0.81
C GLY A 59 8.15 -8.31 2.06
N GLU A 60 8.72 -7.26 2.66
CA GLU A 60 9.58 -7.40 3.84
C GLU A 60 8.82 -7.92 5.06
N HIS A 61 7.51 -7.63 5.17
CA HIS A 61 6.63 -8.26 6.17
C HIS A 61 6.63 -9.79 6.11
N GLN A 62 6.94 -10.33 4.94
CA GLN A 62 6.95 -11.76 4.63
C GLN A 62 8.35 -12.24 4.27
N LEU A 63 9.38 -11.45 4.60
CA LEU A 63 10.80 -11.79 4.45
C LEU A 63 11.27 -12.00 2.99
N PHE A 64 10.73 -11.23 2.04
CA PHE A 64 11.25 -11.20 0.66
C PHE A 64 11.37 -9.76 0.11
N LEU A 65 12.25 -9.55 -0.87
CA LEU A 65 12.34 -8.29 -1.60
C LEU A 65 11.28 -8.28 -2.70
N GLY A 66 10.33 -7.35 -2.64
CA GLY A 66 9.23 -7.30 -3.58
C GLY A 66 7.98 -6.66 -2.98
N ALA A 67 6.84 -6.90 -3.61
CA ALA A 67 5.57 -6.34 -3.19
C ALA A 67 4.39 -7.24 -3.57
N ASP A 68 3.33 -7.15 -2.79
CA ASP A 68 2.03 -7.74 -3.08
C ASP A 68 1.04 -6.64 -3.48
N PHE A 69 0.44 -6.75 -4.65
CA PHE A 69 -0.67 -5.91 -5.09
C PHE A 69 -1.99 -6.66 -4.93
N PHE A 70 -2.92 -6.12 -4.16
CA PHE A 70 -4.20 -6.76 -3.86
C PHE A 70 -5.34 -6.11 -4.63
N ASP A 71 -6.05 -6.91 -5.42
CA ASP A 71 -7.38 -6.58 -5.93
C ASP A 71 -8.40 -6.89 -4.83
N HIS A 72 -8.54 -5.97 -3.86
CA HIS A 72 -9.49 -6.17 -2.76
C HIS A 72 -10.92 -6.16 -3.30
N GLN A 73 -11.66 -7.23 -3.05
CA GLN A 73 -13.11 -7.16 -3.00
C GLN A 73 -13.55 -7.05 -1.54
N GLU A 74 -14.64 -6.33 -1.28
CA GLU A 74 -15.21 -6.12 0.06
C GLU A 74 -15.51 -7.43 0.81
N THR A 75 -15.61 -8.55 0.08
CA THR A 75 -15.94 -9.89 0.59
C THR A 75 -14.76 -10.69 1.12
N GLY A 76 -13.53 -10.14 1.11
CA GLY A 76 -12.32 -10.88 1.47
C GLY A 76 -11.90 -11.92 0.42
N GLN A 77 -12.56 -11.91 -0.74
CA GLN A 77 -12.17 -12.63 -1.94
C GLN A 77 -11.32 -11.72 -2.82
N GLY A 78 -10.37 -12.28 -3.55
CA GLY A 78 -9.53 -11.49 -4.46
C GLY A 78 -8.34 -12.27 -4.98
N ILE A 79 -7.67 -11.69 -5.96
CA ILE A 79 -6.38 -12.20 -6.44
C ILE A 79 -5.31 -11.20 -6.02
N ALA A 80 -4.23 -11.72 -5.43
CA ALA A 80 -3.02 -10.96 -5.20
C ALA A 80 -2.03 -11.20 -6.34
N THR A 81 -1.34 -10.14 -6.74
CA THR A 81 -0.19 -10.19 -7.64
C THR A 81 1.07 -9.93 -6.82
N ARG A 82 1.89 -10.96 -6.63
CA ARG A 82 3.15 -10.91 -5.89
C ARG A 82 4.33 -10.82 -6.84
N LEU A 83 5.10 -9.76 -6.68
CA LEU A 83 6.41 -9.58 -7.29
C LEU A 83 7.48 -10.02 -6.28
N ILE A 84 8.38 -10.92 -6.66
CA ILE A 84 9.52 -11.36 -5.86
C ILE A 84 10.80 -11.13 -6.65
N VAL A 85 11.77 -10.47 -6.02
CA VAL A 85 13.13 -10.32 -6.51
C VAL A 85 14.05 -11.15 -5.61
N GLU A 86 14.62 -12.22 -6.15
CA GLU A 86 15.55 -13.08 -5.44
C GLU A 86 16.92 -12.39 -5.28
N PRO A 87 17.71 -12.75 -4.26
CA PRO A 87 19.06 -12.20 -4.07
C PRO A 87 19.99 -12.41 -5.27
N ALA A 88 19.78 -13.49 -6.05
CA ALA A 88 20.55 -13.78 -7.26
C ALA A 88 20.08 -12.95 -8.49
N GLY A 89 19.10 -12.06 -8.32
CA GLY A 89 18.54 -11.22 -9.38
C GLY A 89 17.43 -11.86 -10.20
N ALA A 90 17.00 -13.08 -9.87
CA ALA A 90 15.84 -13.68 -10.50
C ALA A 90 14.57 -12.93 -10.08
N VAL A 91 13.65 -12.72 -11.03
CA VAL A 91 12.38 -12.04 -10.78
C VAL A 91 11.22 -12.98 -11.10
N ILE A 92 10.30 -13.08 -10.16
CA ILE A 92 9.12 -13.95 -10.21
C ILE A 92 7.87 -13.09 -10.00
N LEU A 93 6.87 -13.31 -10.86
CA LEU A 93 5.53 -12.77 -10.71
C LEU A 93 4.57 -13.92 -10.43
N ARG A 94 3.86 -13.86 -9.31
CA ARG A 94 2.91 -14.90 -8.89
C ARG A 94 1.53 -14.32 -8.65
N PHE A 95 0.51 -14.98 -9.19
CA PHE A 95 -0.90 -14.67 -8.94
C PHE A 95 -1.49 -15.75 -8.04
N PHE A 96 -2.23 -15.39 -7.00
CA PHE A 96 -2.86 -16.36 -6.10
C PHE A 96 -4.15 -15.81 -5.48
N ASP A 97 -5.04 -16.72 -5.05
CA ASP A 97 -6.24 -16.37 -4.29
C ASP A 97 -5.86 -15.91 -2.88
N VAL A 98 -6.31 -14.72 -2.49
CA VAL A 98 -6.03 -14.13 -1.18
C VAL A 98 -6.57 -15.01 -0.04
N ALA A 99 -7.65 -15.76 -0.26
CA ALA A 99 -8.18 -16.71 0.72
C ALA A 99 -7.29 -17.96 0.89
N HIS A 100 -6.43 -18.25 -0.11
CA HIS A 100 -5.58 -19.44 -0.16
C HIS A 100 -4.13 -19.08 -0.55
N PRO A 101 -3.41 -18.26 0.26
CA PRO A 101 -2.12 -17.69 -0.14
C PRO A 101 -0.98 -18.71 -0.31
N LEU A 102 -1.18 -19.92 0.23
CA LEU A 102 -0.23 -21.03 0.15
C LEU A 102 -0.44 -21.89 -1.10
N ASP A 103 -1.58 -21.75 -1.80
CA ASP A 103 -1.84 -22.51 -3.03
C ASP A 103 -0.88 -22.08 -4.13
N PRO A 104 -0.35 -22.99 -4.98
CA PRO A 104 0.71 -22.65 -5.94
C PRO A 104 0.42 -21.42 -6.81
N GLY A 105 -0.85 -21.20 -7.15
CA GLY A 105 -1.28 -20.08 -7.97
C GLY A 105 -0.80 -20.21 -9.42
N VAL A 106 -0.57 -19.07 -10.07
CA VAL A 106 0.04 -18.98 -11.40
C VAL A 106 1.37 -18.25 -11.26
N LEU A 107 2.43 -18.85 -11.76
CA LEU A 107 3.78 -18.30 -11.67
C LEU A 107 4.31 -17.98 -13.07
N PHE A 108 4.91 -16.80 -13.19
CA PHE A 108 5.69 -16.34 -14.35
C PHE A 108 7.08 -15.97 -13.87
N ARG A 109 8.09 -16.47 -14.57
CA ARG A 109 9.47 -16.04 -14.43
C ARG A 109 9.79 -15.02 -15.51
N ARG A 110 10.88 -14.27 -15.35
CA ARG A 110 11.31 -13.28 -16.34
C ARG A 110 11.36 -13.82 -17.78
N GLN A 111 11.81 -15.06 -17.99
CA GLN A 111 11.90 -15.69 -19.31
C GLN A 111 10.54 -16.03 -19.94
N ASP A 112 9.46 -16.06 -19.15
CA ASP A 112 8.11 -16.29 -19.64
C ASP A 112 7.53 -15.00 -20.27
N CYS A 113 8.25 -13.88 -20.17
CA CYS A 113 7.74 -12.56 -20.52
C CYS A 113 8.46 -11.95 -21.73
N GLY A 114 7.69 -11.63 -22.77
CA GLY A 114 8.17 -10.88 -23.93
C GLY A 114 8.48 -9.43 -23.58
N ARG A 115 7.73 -8.87 -22.64
CA ARG A 115 7.97 -7.55 -22.01
C ARG A 115 7.97 -7.71 -20.49
N PHE A 116 8.95 -7.11 -19.82
CA PHE A 116 9.04 -7.08 -18.36
C PHE A 116 9.99 -5.95 -17.95
N GLU A 117 9.41 -4.81 -17.63
CA GLU A 117 10.11 -3.58 -17.23
C GLU A 117 9.77 -3.31 -15.77
N LEU A 118 10.78 -3.44 -14.89
CA LEU A 118 10.63 -3.32 -13.46
C LEU A 118 11.54 -2.20 -12.93
N SER A 119 10.94 -1.26 -12.18
CA SER A 119 11.63 -0.39 -11.23
C SER A 119 11.16 -0.76 -9.83
N LEU A 120 12.09 -1.03 -8.93
CA LEU A 120 11.81 -1.30 -7.53
C LEU A 120 12.88 -0.62 -6.69
N ASP A 121 12.47 0.39 -5.95
CA ASP A 121 13.37 1.28 -5.23
C ASP A 121 12.87 1.45 -3.79
N ARG A 122 13.78 1.40 -2.83
CA ARG A 122 13.47 1.79 -1.45
C ARG A 122 13.41 3.30 -1.39
N THR A 123 12.34 3.87 -0.85
CA THR A 123 12.17 5.35 -0.77
C THR A 123 13.10 6.00 0.27
N GLY A 124 13.86 5.20 1.02
CA GLY A 124 14.71 5.64 2.13
C GLY A 124 13.96 5.77 3.45
N TRP A 125 12.64 5.61 3.42
CA TRP A 125 11.78 5.63 4.60
C TRP A 125 11.54 4.23 5.14
N LYS A 126 11.37 4.14 6.47
CA LYS A 126 10.88 2.95 7.14
C LYS A 126 9.64 3.28 7.94
N ILE A 127 8.64 2.42 7.85
CA ILE A 127 7.42 2.48 8.65
C ILE A 127 7.34 1.16 9.40
N ASN A 128 7.36 1.20 10.74
CA ASN A 128 7.36 -0.01 11.58
C ASN A 128 8.46 -1.02 11.18
N ASP A 129 9.68 -0.52 10.98
CA ASP A 129 10.87 -1.28 10.55
C ASP A 129 10.83 -1.89 9.14
N VAL A 130 9.76 -1.68 8.38
CA VAL A 130 9.63 -2.09 6.98
C VAL A 130 9.97 -0.94 6.05
N TYR A 131 10.80 -1.19 5.03
CA TYR A 131 11.09 -0.19 4.01
C TYR A 131 9.86 0.07 3.15
N ASP A 132 9.57 1.35 2.95
CA ASP A 132 8.61 1.82 1.96
C ASP A 132 9.23 1.71 0.56
N LEU A 133 8.44 1.20 -0.39
CA LEU A 133 8.89 0.90 -1.74
C LEU A 133 8.15 1.75 -2.78
N HIS A 134 8.91 2.30 -3.73
CA HIS A 134 8.40 2.72 -5.02
C HIS A 134 8.49 1.52 -5.97
N VAL A 135 7.38 1.17 -6.62
CA VAL A 135 7.31 0.02 -7.53
C VAL A 135 6.63 0.45 -8.82
N SER A 136 7.23 0.16 -9.96
CA SER A 136 6.60 0.26 -11.28
C SER A 136 6.93 -1.00 -12.08
N LEU A 137 5.91 -1.66 -12.60
CA LEU A 137 6.02 -2.91 -13.34
C LEU A 137 5.13 -2.87 -14.58
N ASP A 138 5.72 -3.03 -15.76
CA ASP A 138 4.99 -3.32 -17.01
C ASP A 138 5.42 -4.70 -17.53
N PHE A 139 4.45 -5.56 -17.85
CA PHE A 139 4.72 -6.93 -18.26
C PHE A 139 3.72 -7.49 -19.25
N ASP A 140 4.18 -8.45 -20.05
CA ASP A 140 3.38 -9.32 -20.92
C ASP A 140 4.03 -10.71 -20.93
N CYS A 141 3.37 -11.67 -20.28
CA CYS A 141 3.89 -12.99 -19.96
C CYS A 141 2.99 -14.13 -20.44
N ARG A 142 3.63 -15.23 -20.84
CA ARG A 142 3.01 -16.52 -21.18
C ARG A 142 3.88 -17.66 -20.69
N ASN A 143 3.35 -18.51 -19.80
CA ASN A 143 4.09 -19.65 -19.28
C ASN A 143 3.88 -20.92 -20.15
N ALA A 144 4.61 -21.99 -19.84
CA ALA A 144 4.53 -23.27 -20.55
C ALA A 144 3.16 -23.98 -20.40
N SER A 145 2.41 -23.69 -19.34
CA SER A 145 1.05 -24.22 -19.11
C SER A 145 -0.01 -23.54 -20.00
N GLY A 146 0.38 -22.44 -20.66
CA GLY A 146 -0.50 -21.63 -21.51
C GLY A 146 -1.27 -20.54 -20.76
N ASP A 147 -0.98 -20.31 -19.47
CA ASP A 147 -1.51 -19.15 -18.75
C ASP A 147 -0.86 -17.88 -19.30
N THR A 148 -1.60 -16.78 -19.30
CA THR A 148 -1.10 -15.47 -19.76
C THR A 148 -1.45 -14.38 -18.76
N ALA A 149 -0.53 -13.43 -18.55
CA ALA A 149 -0.79 -12.25 -17.76
C ALA A 149 -0.11 -11.04 -18.39
N ALA A 150 -0.85 -9.93 -18.52
CA ALA A 150 -0.31 -8.70 -19.06
C ALA A 150 -0.92 -7.50 -18.34
N GLY A 151 -0.13 -6.44 -18.14
CA GLY A 151 -0.62 -5.25 -17.47
C GLY A 151 0.48 -4.31 -17.01
N HIS A 152 0.03 -3.32 -16.27
CA HIS A 152 0.87 -2.33 -15.61
C HIS A 152 0.43 -2.20 -14.15
N LEU A 153 1.40 -2.13 -13.25
CA LEU A 153 1.21 -1.92 -11.82
C LEU A 153 2.20 -0.86 -11.36
N ALA A 154 1.72 0.15 -10.63
CA ALA A 154 2.59 1.19 -10.09
C ALA A 154 2.12 1.65 -8.72
N THR A 155 3.06 2.04 -7.86
CA THR A 155 2.79 2.78 -6.63
C THR A 155 4.03 3.54 -6.19
N ASP A 156 3.83 4.74 -5.66
CA ASP A 156 4.90 5.54 -5.07
C ASP A 156 5.21 5.11 -3.63
N HIS A 157 4.24 4.47 -2.97
CA HIS A 157 4.33 4.01 -1.59
C HIS A 157 3.77 2.59 -1.46
N CYS A 158 4.53 1.71 -0.84
CA CYS A 158 4.12 0.34 -0.56
C CYS A 158 4.79 -0.10 0.74
N HIS A 159 3.98 -0.34 1.76
CA HIS A 159 4.40 -0.57 3.13
C HIS A 159 3.68 -1.76 3.75
#